data_AF-A0A8F4J4I2-F1
#
_entry.id   AF-A0A8F4J4I2-F1
#
_cell.length_a   1.000
_cell.length_b   1.000
_cell.length_c   1.000
_cell.angle_alpha   90.00
_cell.angle_beta   90.00
_cell.angle_gamma   90.00
#
_symmetry.space_group_name_H-M   'P 1'
#
loop_
_entity.id
_entity.type
_entity.pdbx_description
1 polymer ?
#
loop_
_entity_poly.entity_id
_entity_poly.type
_entity_poly.pdbx_seq_one_letter_code
_entity_poly.pdbx_strand_id
1 'polypeptide(L)'
;MEGTMQRVVGANIRRVRKAQGLSQETFGESVGWHRTFVGAVERGERNLTLRTVERISDQLGVHPIDLLWDRAAVAVQLDADGTLRSVEPRADLRAADGGTEAAPAGDAGARRPRPSR
;
A
#
# COMPACT_ATOMS: atom_id res chain seq x y z
N MET A 1 -2.21 -3.65 -11.06
CA MET A 1 -1.45 -3.79 -9.80
C MET A 1 -2.01 -2.79 -8.79
N GLU A 2 -2.52 -3.25 -7.66
CA GLU A 2 -2.91 -2.36 -6.54
C GLU A 2 -1.66 -1.93 -5.78
N GLY A 3 -1.47 -0.62 -5.59
CA GLY A 3 -0.34 -0.11 -4.83
C GLY A 3 -0.52 -0.30 -3.32
N THR A 4 0.59 -0.54 -2.63
CA THR A 4 0.63 -0.74 -1.18
C THR A 4 0.02 0.43 -0.41
N MET A 5 0.18 1.66 -0.91
CA MET A 5 -0.36 2.87 -0.29
C MET A 5 -1.90 2.93 -0.33
N GLN A 6 -2.52 2.52 -1.44
CA GLN A 6 -3.99 2.51 -1.54
C GLN A 6 -4.61 1.54 -0.52
N ARG A 7 -3.97 0.39 -0.28
CA ARG A 7 -4.41 -0.56 0.75
C ARG A 7 -4.26 0.00 2.17
N VAL A 8 -3.16 0.68 2.46
CA VAL A 8 -2.94 1.36 3.75
C VAL A 8 -4.04 2.39 4.00
N VAL A 9 -4.27 3.28 3.03
CA VAL A 9 -5.30 4.33 3.13
C VAL A 9 -6.68 3.71 3.30
N GLY A 10 -7.04 2.73 2.47
CA GLY A 10 -8.33 2.03 2.56
C GLY A 10 -8.55 1.35 3.92
N ALA A 11 -7.52 0.68 4.44
CA ALA A 11 -7.56 0.04 5.76
C ALA A 11 -7.72 1.06 6.90
N ASN A 12 -7.01 2.19 6.84
CA ASN A 12 -7.11 3.27 7.83
C ASN A 12 -8.51 3.91 7.81
N ILE A 13 -9.06 4.22 6.63
CA ILE A 13 -10.43 4.73 6.49
C ILE A 13 -11.43 3.75 7.12
N ARG A 14 -11.33 2.46 6.77
CA ARG A 14 -12.19 1.41 7.33
C ARG A 14 -12.09 1.32 8.85
N ARG A 15 -10.87 1.41 9.39
CA ARG A 15 -10.60 1.36 10.83
C ARG A 15 -11.28 2.52 11.55
N VAL A 16 -11.06 3.75 11.10
CA VAL A 16 -11.65 4.96 11.71
C VAL A 16 -13.17 4.95 11.60
N ARG A 17 -13.71 4.64 10.41
CA ARG A 17 -15.16 4.54 10.20
C ARG A 17 -15.82 3.54 11.16
N LYS A 18 -15.23 2.35 11.31
CA LYS A 18 -15.74 1.32 12.22
C LYS A 18 -15.64 1.73 13.68
N ALA A 19 -14.57 2.42 14.09
CA ALA A 19 -14.43 2.93 15.45
C ALA A 19 -15.53 3.95 15.82
N GLN A 20 -16.06 4.66 14.82
CA GLN A 20 -17.20 5.58 14.96
C GLN A 20 -18.57 4.89 14.80
N GLY A 21 -18.62 3.57 14.61
CA GLY A 21 -19.87 2.82 14.45
C GLY A 21 -20.59 3.06 13.11
N LEU A 22 -19.95 3.73 12.15
CA LEU A 22 -20.57 4.08 10.88
C LEU A 22 -20.61 2.87 9.92
N SER A 23 -21.74 2.65 9.26
CA SER A 23 -21.83 1.70 8.13
C SER A 23 -21.18 2.28 6.87
N GLN A 24 -20.86 1.44 5.86
CA GLN A 24 -20.36 1.94 4.57
C GLN A 24 -21.40 2.80 3.83
N GLU A 25 -22.69 2.52 4.05
CA GLU A 25 -23.80 3.25 3.45
C GLU A 25 -23.93 4.62 4.09
N THR A 26 -24.04 4.69 5.42
CA THR A 26 -24.10 5.94 6.20
C THR A 26 -22.87 6.81 5.96
N PHE A 27 -21.68 6.21 5.94
CA PHE A 27 -20.47 6.96 5.62
C PHE A 27 -20.48 7.45 4.17
N GLY A 28 -20.88 6.60 3.22
CA GLY A 28 -21.05 6.96 1.82
C GLY A 28 -21.95 8.17 1.64
N GLU A 29 -23.14 8.15 2.24
CA GLU A 29 -24.07 9.28 2.23
C GLU A 29 -23.43 10.58 2.75
N SER A 30 -22.69 10.50 3.88
CA SER A 30 -22.02 11.67 4.47
C SER A 30 -20.97 12.30 3.56
N VAL A 31 -20.30 11.50 2.73
CA VAL A 31 -19.34 11.98 1.72
C VAL A 31 -19.94 11.98 0.31
N GLY A 32 -21.25 11.89 0.12
CA GLY A 32 -21.88 11.91 -1.20
C GLY A 32 -21.41 10.80 -2.16
N TRP A 33 -21.11 9.62 -1.63
CA TRP A 33 -20.67 8.43 -2.37
C TRP A 33 -21.64 7.27 -2.21
N HIS A 34 -21.73 6.46 -3.26
CA HIS A 34 -22.42 5.18 -3.16
C HIS A 34 -21.63 4.20 -2.28
N ARG A 35 -22.33 3.39 -1.49
CA ARG A 35 -21.77 2.31 -0.65
C ARG A 35 -20.71 1.47 -1.38
N THR A 36 -20.92 1.14 -2.65
CA THR A 36 -19.99 0.34 -3.45
C THR A 36 -18.66 1.04 -3.69
N PHE A 37 -18.67 2.36 -3.87
CA PHE A 37 -17.46 3.17 -4.00
C PHE A 37 -16.68 3.19 -2.68
N VAL A 38 -17.36 3.36 -1.55
CA VAL A 38 -16.74 3.25 -0.22
C VAL A 38 -16.06 1.90 -0.06
N GLY A 39 -16.74 0.81 -0.42
CA GLY A 39 -16.16 -0.53 -0.36
C GLY A 39 -14.92 -0.69 -1.23
N ALA A 40 -14.92 -0.15 -2.45
CA ALA A 40 -13.76 -0.19 -3.34
C ALA A 40 -12.58 0.63 -2.79
N VAL A 41 -12.85 1.81 -2.20
CA VAL A 41 -11.83 2.62 -1.52
C VAL A 41 -11.22 1.85 -0.34
N GLU A 42 -12.04 1.26 0.52
CA GLU A 42 -11.57 0.53 1.70
C GLU A 42 -10.73 -0.71 1.36
N ARG A 43 -10.91 -1.30 0.18
CA ARG A 43 -10.09 -2.41 -0.31
C ARG A 43 -8.82 -1.95 -1.02
N GLY A 44 -8.64 -0.66 -1.26
CA GLY A 44 -7.48 -0.11 -1.98
C GLY A 44 -7.59 -0.21 -3.51
N GLU A 45 -8.78 -0.49 -4.04
CA GLU A 45 -9.04 -0.65 -5.48
C GLU A 45 -9.13 0.71 -6.21
N ARG A 46 -9.15 1.83 -5.45
CA ARG A 46 -9.28 3.19 -6.00
C ARG A 46 -8.04 4.01 -5.73
N ASN A 47 -7.56 4.66 -6.78
CA ASN A 47 -6.55 5.69 -6.66
C ASN A 47 -7.23 7.01 -6.24
N LEU A 48 -7.10 7.38 -4.97
CA LEU A 48 -7.66 8.62 -4.45
C LEU A 48 -6.72 9.80 -4.74
N THR A 49 -7.30 10.93 -5.08
CA THR A 49 -6.55 12.20 -5.10
C THR A 49 -6.34 12.68 -3.66
N LEU A 50 -5.31 13.49 -3.41
CA LEU A 50 -5.06 14.07 -2.08
C LEU A 50 -6.26 14.90 -1.58
N ARG A 51 -6.91 15.67 -2.45
CA ARG A 51 -8.17 16.39 -2.13
C ARG A 51 -9.28 15.47 -1.64
N THR A 52 -9.33 14.24 -2.17
CA THR A 52 -10.32 13.26 -1.73
C THR A 52 -9.99 12.72 -0.35
N VAL A 53 -8.70 12.49 -0.08
CA VAL A 53 -8.23 12.07 1.26
C VAL A 53 -8.51 13.15 2.29
N GLU A 54 -8.25 14.42 1.97
CA GLU A 54 -8.59 15.58 2.80
C GLU A 54 -10.08 15.65 3.11
N ARG A 55 -10.94 15.52 2.09
CA ARG A 55 -12.39 15.48 2.31
C ARG A 55 -12.84 14.33 3.21
N ILE A 56 -12.25 13.15 3.05
CA ILE A 56 -12.56 11.99 3.90
C ILE A 56 -12.08 12.25 5.34
N SER A 57 -10.88 12.79 5.51
CA SER A 57 -10.32 13.06 6.84
C SER A 57 -11.15 14.10 7.59
N ASP A 58 -11.64 15.12 6.89
CA ASP A 58 -12.56 16.12 7.46
C ASP A 58 -13.86 15.46 7.92
N GLN A 59 -14.46 14.62 7.08
CA GLN A 59 -15.70 13.92 7.43
C GLN A 59 -15.53 12.95 8.60
N LEU A 60 -14.35 12.32 8.71
CA LEU A 60 -14.01 11.41 9.80
C LEU A 60 -13.44 12.14 11.03
N GLY A 61 -13.20 13.46 10.97
CA GLY A 61 -12.62 14.24 12.07
C GLY A 61 -11.21 13.81 12.46
N VAL A 62 -10.38 13.40 11.49
CA VAL A 62 -8.98 12.99 11.71
C VAL A 62 -8.03 13.81 10.84
N HIS A 63 -6.74 13.80 11.14
CA HIS A 63 -5.77 14.46 10.27
C HIS A 63 -5.51 13.60 9.02
N PRO A 64 -5.32 14.16 7.80
CA PRO A 64 -5.07 13.38 6.58
C PRO A 64 -3.89 12.40 6.69
N ILE A 65 -2.87 12.76 7.46
CA ILE A 65 -1.70 11.90 7.72
C ILE A 65 -2.10 10.62 8.48
N ASP A 66 -3.12 10.64 9.33
CA ASP A 66 -3.60 9.44 10.03
C ASP A 66 -4.22 8.41 9.06
N LEU A 67 -4.62 8.86 7.87
CA LEU A 67 -5.10 7.99 6.80
C LEU A 67 -3.94 7.48 5.93
N LEU A 68 -2.92 8.31 5.69
CA LEU A 68 -1.77 8.00 4.82
C LEU A 68 -0.68 7.18 5.52
N TRP A 69 -0.52 7.36 6.83
CA TRP A 69 0.57 6.76 7.57
C TRP A 69 0.27 5.32 7.94
N ASP A 70 1.11 4.41 7.48
CA ASP A 70 1.18 3.07 8.04
C ASP A 70 2.08 3.11 9.28
N ARG A 71 1.42 3.04 10.45
CA ARG A 71 2.08 3.00 11.77
C ARG A 71 3.09 1.87 11.91
N ALA A 72 3.03 0.85 11.05
CA ALA A 72 3.97 -0.26 11.08
C ALA A 72 5.35 0.07 10.49
N ALA A 73 5.54 1.14 9.70
CA ALA A 73 6.88 1.36 9.16
C ALA A 73 7.27 2.72 8.51
N VAL A 74 8.59 2.78 8.32
CA VAL A 74 9.56 3.87 8.05
C VAL A 74 10.02 4.58 9.32
N ALA A 75 11.27 4.29 9.70
CA ALA A 75 12.07 5.08 10.62
C ALA A 75 12.89 6.08 9.79
N VAL A 76 12.38 7.30 9.61
CA VAL A 76 13.20 8.41 9.13
C VAL A 76 13.91 9.00 10.34
N GLN A 77 15.24 9.04 10.29
CA GLN A 77 16.02 9.77 11.29
C GLN A 77 16.36 11.15 10.72
N LEU A 78 15.95 12.19 11.45
CA LEU A 78 16.28 13.57 11.16
C LEU A 78 17.19 14.10 12.27
N ASP A 79 18.16 14.93 11.91
CA ASP A 79 18.88 15.75 12.88
C ASP A 79 18.00 16.92 13.35
N ALA A 80 18.43 17.65 14.39
CA ALA A 80 17.63 18.69 15.04
C ALA A 80 17.28 19.90 14.14
N ASP A 81 18.04 20.09 13.05
CA ASP A 81 17.83 21.12 12.03
C ASP A 81 16.91 20.66 10.87
N GLY A 82 16.41 19.43 10.95
CA GLY A 82 15.59 18.81 9.91
C GLY A 82 16.39 18.17 8.77
N THR A 83 17.72 18.13 8.86
CA THR A 83 18.56 17.44 7.88
C THR A 83 18.33 15.93 7.95
N LEU A 84 18.20 15.30 6.78
CA LEU A 84 18.02 13.85 6.66
C LEU A 84 19.30 13.12 7.08
N ARG A 85 19.22 12.34 8.17
CA ARG A 85 20.34 11.57 8.70
C ARG A 85 20.40 10.17 8.10
N SER A 86 19.27 9.47 8.06
CA SER A 86 19.16 8.17 7.42
C SER A 86 17.71 7.86 7.00
N VAL A 87 17.60 7.06 5.94
CA VAL A 87 16.35 6.41 5.52
C VAL A 87 16.61 4.92 5.56
N GLU A 88 16.09 4.25 6.58
CA GLU A 88 16.10 2.79 6.61
C GLU A 88 14.99 2.27 5.70
N PRO A 89 15.31 1.52 4.63
CA PRO A 89 14.30 0.97 3.75
C PRO A 89 13.40 0.01 4.51
N ARG A 90 12.09 0.19 4.32
CA ARG A 90 11.06 -0.80 4.68
C ARG A 90 11.43 -2.16 4.10
N ALA A 91 11.68 -3.17 4.95
CA ALA A 91 12.03 -4.52 4.51
C ALA A 91 10.94 -5.15 3.61
N ASP A 92 9.69 -4.73 3.78
CA ASP A 92 8.49 -5.09 3.01
C ASP A 92 8.44 -4.50 1.58
N LEU A 93 9.16 -3.41 1.28
CA LEU A 93 9.20 -2.84 -0.08
C LEU A 93 10.10 -3.62 -1.04
N ARG A 94 11.07 -4.40 -0.54
CA ARG A 94 11.93 -5.25 -1.39
C ARG A 94 11.27 -6.57 -1.81
N ALA A 95 10.25 -7.03 -1.07
CA ALA A 95 9.61 -8.32 -1.33
C ALA A 95 8.53 -8.28 -2.43
N ALA A 96 8.03 -7.09 -2.79
CA ALA A 96 6.94 -6.94 -3.76
C ALA A 96 7.39 -6.93 -5.24
N ASP A 97 8.68 -6.70 -5.51
CA ASP A 97 9.27 -6.75 -6.86
C ASP A 97 9.77 -8.16 -7.24
N GLY A 98 9.37 -9.18 -6.48
CA GLY A 98 9.58 -10.60 -6.79
C GLY A 98 8.70 -11.06 -7.96
N GLY A 99 8.86 -10.44 -9.12
CA GLY A 99 8.53 -11.05 -10.39
C GLY A 99 9.23 -12.41 -10.43
N THR A 100 8.43 -13.47 -10.52
CA THR A 100 8.91 -14.79 -10.88
C THR A 100 9.47 -14.69 -12.30
N GLU A 101 10.77 -14.51 -12.42
CA GLU A 101 11.49 -14.85 -13.64
C GLU A 101 12.59 -15.84 -13.21
N ALA A 102 12.21 -17.12 -13.19
CA ALA A 102 13.17 -18.20 -13.23
C ALA A 102 13.93 -18.08 -14.56
N ALA A 103 15.12 -17.46 -14.51
CA ALA A 103 16.06 -17.53 -15.61
C ALA A 103 16.39 -19.02 -15.90
N PRO A 104 16.43 -19.44 -17.17
CA PRO A 104 16.82 -20.80 -17.50
C PRO A 104 18.28 -20.99 -17.09
N ALA A 105 18.56 -22.07 -16.35
CA ALA A 105 19.92 -22.50 -16.07
C ALA A 105 20.65 -22.70 -17.41
N GLY A 106 21.68 -21.88 -17.61
CA GLY A 106 22.55 -21.92 -18.77
C GLY A 106 23.26 -23.25 -18.92
N ASP A 107 23.44 -23.61 -20.18
CA ASP A 107 24.32 -24.62 -20.74
C ASP A 107 25.66 -24.73 -20.00
N ALA A 108 25.87 -25.86 -19.33
CA ALA A 108 27.17 -26.32 -18.89
C ALA A 108 27.47 -27.65 -19.60
N GLY A 109 28.24 -27.54 -20.68
CA GLY A 109 28.69 -28.65 -21.49
C GLY A 109 29.33 -29.77 -20.67
N ALA A 110 28.86 -30.99 -20.90
CA ALA A 110 29.58 -32.21 -20.59
C ALA A 110 29.70 -33.05 -21.87
N ARG A 111 30.88 -32.98 -22.50
CA ARG A 111 31.34 -33.99 -23.46
C ARG A 111 31.37 -35.35 -22.78
N ARG A 112 30.90 -36.41 -23.45
CA ARG A 112 31.48 -37.78 -23.46
C ARG A 112 30.71 -38.72 -24.44
N PRO A 113 31.26 -39.89 -24.82
CA PRO A 113 31.63 -40.18 -26.20
C PRO A 113 30.63 -41.08 -26.94
N ARG A 114 30.80 -41.18 -28.27
CA ARG A 114 30.08 -42.11 -29.15
C ARG A 114 30.40 -43.57 -28.80
N PRO A 115 29.40 -44.46 -28.71
CA PRO A 115 29.63 -45.88 -28.95
C PRO A 115 29.31 -46.22 -30.41
N SER A 116 30.20 -47.03 -30.96
CA SER A 116 30.21 -47.63 -32.29
C SER A 116 29.12 -48.69 -32.48
N ARG A 117 28.30 -48.57 -33.53
CA ARG A 117 28.12 -49.59 -34.58
C ARG A 117 27.34 -49.04 -35.75
#